data_AF-A0A844EKS5-F1
#
_entry.id   AF-A0A844EKS5-F1
#
_cell.length_a   1.000
_cell.length_b   1.000
_cell.length_c   1.000
_cell.angle_alpha   90.00
_cell.angle_beta   90.00
_cell.angle_gamma   90.00
#
_symmetry.space_group_name_H-M   'P 1'
#
loop_
_entity.id
_entity.type
_entity.pdbx_description
1 polymer ?
#
loop_
_entity_poly.entity_id
_entity_poly.type
_entity_poly.pdbx_seq_one_letter_code
_entity_poly.pdbx_strand_id
1 'polypeptide(L)'
;MDWVSNLYGPFFDPHNWGTVITSGSDWLIILSLVTIECLLSVDNAVVLAAQTQALPTKVQREKSLFYGLWGAYIFRFLIIGVGTYLIHFWEIKVIGSLYLLYLVYQFFRKTKIVRTKKLASEKKHGLSLF
;
A
#
# COMPACT_ATOMS: atom_id res chain seq x y z
N MET A 1 2.51 35.53 6.64
CA MET A 1 3.65 34.59 6.52
C MET A 1 3.69 33.61 7.71
N ASP A 2 2.67 33.61 8.56
CA ASP A 2 2.64 32.90 9.85
C ASP A 2 2.17 31.44 9.76
N TRP A 3 1.50 31.07 8.66
CA TRP A 3 1.05 29.69 8.45
C TRP A 3 2.24 28.72 8.30
N VAL A 4 3.34 29.18 7.69
CA VAL A 4 4.50 28.31 7.39
C VAL A 4 5.29 28.11 8.67
N SER A 5 5.53 29.18 9.42
CA SER A 5 6.26 29.13 10.68
C SER A 5 5.52 28.31 11.74
N ASN A 6 4.19 28.36 11.81
CA ASN A 6 3.42 27.55 12.77
C ASN A 6 3.33 26.06 12.38
N LEU A 7 3.34 25.73 11.08
CA LEU A 7 3.34 24.34 10.61
C LEU A 7 4.72 23.69 10.69
N TYR A 8 5.77 24.44 10.36
CA TYR A 8 7.14 23.90 10.30
C TYR A 8 7.98 24.17 11.55
N GLY A 9 7.62 25.17 12.36
CA GLY A 9 8.33 25.52 13.60
C GLY A 9 8.54 24.33 14.54
N PRO A 10 7.52 23.52 14.84
CA PRO A 10 7.67 22.34 15.70
C PRO A 10 8.62 21.27 15.15
N PHE A 11 8.86 21.20 13.83
CA PHE A 11 9.77 20.23 13.22
C PHE A 11 11.25 20.62 13.39
N PHE A 12 11.55 21.92 13.47
CA PHE A 12 12.90 22.44 13.57
C PHE A 12 13.28 22.90 14.99
N ASP A 13 12.41 22.67 15.97
CA ASP A 13 12.68 22.99 17.38
C ASP A 13 13.55 21.90 18.03
N PRO A 14 14.79 22.20 18.48
CA PRO A 14 15.66 21.24 19.12
C PRO A 14 15.09 20.63 20.40
N HIS A 15 14.18 21.32 21.10
CA HIS A 15 13.54 20.81 22.31
C HIS A 15 12.55 19.68 21.99
N ASN A 16 11.83 19.80 20.87
CA ASN A 16 10.94 18.73 20.38
C ASN A 16 11.74 17.48 20.05
N TRP A 17 12.89 17.60 19.39
CA TRP A 17 13.79 16.47 19.10
C TRP A 17 14.24 15.75 20.38
N GLY A 18 14.54 16.52 21.44
CA GLY A 18 14.84 15.95 22.76
C GLY A 18 13.66 15.15 23.33
N THR A 19 12.43 15.66 23.18
CA THR A 19 11.22 14.97 23.64
C THR A 19 10.94 13.72 22.84
N VAL A 20 11.08 13.73 21.50
CA VAL A 20 10.81 12.54 20.66
C VAL A 20 11.75 11.38 21.01
N ILE A 21 13.01 11.68 21.37
CA ILE A 21 14.01 10.66 21.70
C ILE A 21 13.80 10.10 23.12
N THR A 22 13.33 10.92 24.06
CA THR A 22 13.16 10.53 25.47
C THR A 22 11.75 10.06 25.84
N SER A 23 10.74 10.43 25.06
CA SER A 23 9.33 10.11 25.27
C SER A 23 8.97 8.75 24.72
N GLY A 24 8.54 7.83 25.58
CA GLY A 24 8.13 6.47 25.18
C GLY A 24 6.87 6.42 24.30
N SER A 25 5.96 7.40 24.43
CA SER A 25 4.75 7.46 23.59
C SER A 25 5.06 7.83 22.15
N ASP A 26 6.06 8.68 21.93
CA ASP A 26 6.42 9.15 20.59
C ASP A 26 7.12 8.04 19.80
N TRP A 27 7.89 7.20 20.50
CA TRP A 27 8.43 5.96 19.94
C TRP A 27 7.34 4.99 19.47
N LEU A 28 6.22 4.86 20.19
CA LEU A 28 5.08 4.05 19.74
C LEU A 28 4.43 4.62 18.48
N ILE A 29 4.28 5.95 18.41
CA ILE A 29 3.74 6.63 17.23
C ILE A 29 4.68 6.40 16.03
N ILE A 30 5.98 6.63 16.20
CA ILE A 30 6.99 6.41 15.14
C ILE A 30 6.98 4.96 14.70
N LEU A 31 6.96 4.00 15.61
CA LEU A 31 6.92 2.57 15.29
C LEU A 31 5.65 2.23 14.51
N SER A 32 4.49 2.75 14.92
CA SER A 32 3.23 2.57 14.18
C SER A 32 3.32 3.16 12.78
N LEU A 33 3.90 4.36 12.64
CA LEU A 33 4.03 5.07 11.37
C LEU A 33 4.97 4.31 10.42
N VAL A 34 6.14 3.88 10.91
CA VAL A 34 7.09 3.03 10.18
C VAL A 34 6.43 1.71 9.78
N THR A 35 5.66 1.09 10.67
CA THR A 35 4.98 -0.19 10.38
C THR A 35 3.97 -0.04 9.25
N ILE A 36 3.09 0.97 9.33
CA ILE A 36 2.04 1.22 8.32
C ILE A 36 2.67 1.63 6.98
N GLU A 37 3.66 2.52 7.02
CA GLU A 37 4.36 3.00 5.82
C GLU A 37 5.14 1.87 5.14
N CYS A 38 5.78 0.98 5.92
CA CYS A 38 6.47 -0.20 5.41
C CYS A 38 5.49 -1.16 4.73
N LEU A 39 4.37 -1.51 5.39
CA LEU A 39 3.33 -2.37 4.82
C LEU A 39 2.81 -1.82 3.48
N LEU A 40 2.49 -0.52 3.45
CA LEU A 40 1.95 0.14 2.26
C LEU A 40 3.00 0.26 1.13
N SER A 41 4.27 0.46 1.48
CA SER A 41 5.39 0.50 0.53
C SER A 41 5.65 -0.86 -0.11
N VAL A 42 5.56 -1.95 0.66
CA VAL A 42 5.72 -3.32 0.15
C VAL A 42 4.65 -3.66 -0.89
N ASP A 43 3.38 -3.37 -0.64
CA ASP A 43 2.31 -3.65 -1.60
C ASP A 43 2.54 -2.92 -2.95
N ASN A 44 2.94 -1.65 -2.90
CA ASN A 44 3.23 -0.86 -4.10
C ASN A 44 4.44 -1.42 -4.87
N ALA A 45 5.51 -1.79 -4.16
CA ALA A 45 6.71 -2.38 -4.77
C ALA A 45 6.45 -3.79 -5.35
N VAL A 46 5.65 -4.63 -4.67
CA VAL A 46 5.32 -5.98 -5.12
C VAL A 46 4.52 -5.96 -6.42
N VAL A 47 3.55 -5.04 -6.56
CA VAL A 47 2.78 -4.89 -7.80
C VAL A 47 3.70 -4.47 -8.95
N LEU A 48 4.56 -3.47 -8.75
CA LEU A 48 5.54 -3.05 -9.77
C LEU A 48 6.52 -4.18 -10.13
N ALA A 49 7.00 -4.93 -9.13
CA ALA A 49 7.88 -6.07 -9.34
C ALA A 49 7.18 -7.21 -10.11
N ALA A 50 5.89 -7.46 -9.87
CA ALA A 50 5.12 -8.48 -10.58
C ALA A 50 4.92 -8.11 -12.06
N GLN A 51 4.67 -6.84 -12.38
CA GLN A 51 4.51 -6.38 -13.77
C GLN A 51 5.84 -6.40 -14.55
N THR A 52 6.95 -6.08 -13.89
CA THR A 52 8.27 -5.98 -14.54
C THR A 52 8.99 -7.32 -14.73
N GLN A 53 8.52 -8.39 -14.08
CA GLN A 53 9.03 -9.76 -14.25
C GLN A 53 8.78 -10.34 -15.65
N ALA A 54 7.79 -9.84 -16.38
CA ALA A 54 7.46 -10.31 -17.74
C ALA A 54 8.46 -9.84 -18.82
N LEU A 55 9.43 -8.97 -18.50
CA LEU A 55 10.39 -8.47 -19.49
C LEU A 55 11.63 -9.39 -19.61
N PRO A 56 12.02 -9.75 -20.86
CA PRO A 56 13.04 -10.77 -21.16
C PRO A 56 14.50 -10.31 -20.93
N THR A 57 14.77 -9.00 -20.89
CA THR A 57 16.13 -8.44 -20.80
C THR A 57 16.32 -7.64 -19.51
N LYS A 58 17.39 -7.93 -18.74
CA LYS A 58 17.67 -7.28 -17.43
C LYS A 58 17.69 -5.75 -17.49
N VAL A 59 18.22 -5.17 -18.56
CA VAL A 59 18.30 -3.71 -18.77
C VAL A 59 16.93 -3.05 -18.92
N GLN A 60 15.99 -3.72 -19.57
CA GLN A 60 14.64 -3.21 -19.78
C GLN A 60 13.82 -3.28 -18.49
N ARG A 61 14.05 -4.31 -17.67
CA ARG A 61 13.46 -4.47 -16.35
C ARG A 61 13.87 -3.33 -15.40
N GLU A 62 15.16 -3.01 -15.32
CA GLU A 62 15.64 -1.90 -14.49
C GLU A 62 15.05 -0.56 -14.93
N LYS A 63 15.07 -0.24 -16.24
CA LYS A 63 14.45 1.01 -16.74
C LYS A 63 12.96 1.07 -16.42
N SER A 64 12.22 -0.02 -16.64
CA SER A 64 10.78 -0.06 -16.32
C SER A 64 10.53 0.08 -14.82
N LEU A 65 11.40 -0.49 -13.97
CA LEU A 65 11.30 -0.36 -12.53
C LEU A 65 11.57 1.08 -12.07
N PHE A 66 12.58 1.76 -12.62
CA PHE A 66 12.86 3.17 -12.32
C PHE A 66 11.73 4.11 -12.75
N TYR A 67 11.20 3.93 -13.96
CA TYR A 67 10.05 4.69 -14.44
C TYR A 67 8.78 4.39 -13.64
N GLY A 68 8.58 3.13 -13.26
CA GLY A 68 7.48 2.68 -12.40
C GLY A 68 7.57 3.28 -11.00
N LEU A 69 8.77 3.35 -10.42
CA LEU A 69 9.02 3.97 -9.11
C LEU A 69 8.72 5.48 -9.13
N TRP A 70 9.23 6.19 -10.14
CA TRP A 70 8.95 7.62 -10.31
C TRP A 70 7.46 7.89 -10.54
N GLY A 71 6.82 7.10 -11.41
CA GLY A 71 5.38 7.18 -11.64
C GLY A 71 4.56 6.87 -10.39
N ALA A 72 4.95 5.85 -9.62
CA ALA A 72 4.30 5.47 -8.37
C ALA A 72 4.42 6.57 -7.31
N TYR A 73 5.56 7.24 -7.21
CA TYR A 73 5.74 8.36 -6.29
C TYR A 73 4.84 9.56 -6.64
N ILE A 74 4.78 9.93 -7.93
CA ILE A 74 3.90 11.01 -8.41
C ILE A 74 2.42 10.65 -8.22
N PHE A 75 2.03 9.43 -8.61
CA PHE A 75 0.66 8.94 -8.44
C PHE A 75 0.27 8.90 -6.96
N ARG A 76 1.21 8.53 -6.07
CA ARG A 76 1.01 8.54 -4.63
C ARG A 76 0.77 9.95 -4.12
N PHE A 77 1.56 10.93 -4.53
CA PHE A 77 1.33 12.32 -4.16
C PHE A 77 -0.06 12.80 -4.60
N LEU A 78 -0.46 12.46 -5.83
CA LEU A 78 -1.77 12.81 -6.37
C LEU A 78 -2.92 12.13 -5.62
N ILE A 79 -2.84 10.82 -5.39
CA ILE A 79 -3.83 10.04 -4.65
C ILE A 79 -3.94 10.52 -3.20
N ILE A 80 -2.82 10.83 -2.53
CA ILE A 80 -2.84 11.37 -1.17
C ILE A 80 -3.51 12.74 -1.17
N GLY A 81 -3.17 13.63 -2.12
CA GLY A 81 -3.81 14.95 -2.22
C GLY A 81 -5.31 14.89 -2.49
N VAL A 82 -5.74 13.98 -3.38
CA VAL A 82 -7.17 13.71 -3.61
C VAL A 82 -7.79 13.09 -2.36
N GLY A 83 -7.11 12.15 -1.72
CA GLY A 83 -7.58 11.44 -0.52
C GLY A 83 -7.79 12.37 0.66
N THR A 84 -6.86 13.30 0.94
CA THR A 84 -7.01 14.30 2.01
C THR A 84 -8.17 15.25 1.73
N TYR A 85 -8.43 15.59 0.47
CA TYR A 85 -9.61 16.36 0.10
C TYR A 85 -10.91 15.56 0.30
N LEU A 86 -10.96 14.31 -0.15
CA LEU A 86 -12.13 13.42 -0.03
C LEU A 86 -12.46 13.07 1.42
N ILE A 87 -11.48 13.02 2.32
CA ILE A 87 -11.68 12.61 3.73
C ILE A 87 -12.49 13.63 4.54
N HIS A 88 -12.65 14.85 4.04
CA HIS A 88 -13.52 15.86 4.65
C HIS A 88 -15.01 15.50 4.49
N PHE A 89 -15.37 14.66 3.52
CA PHE A 89 -16.75 14.21 3.31
C PHE A 89 -16.99 12.88 4.04
N TRP A 90 -17.87 12.91 5.05
CA TRP A 90 -18.10 11.75 5.91
C TRP A 90 -18.73 10.56 5.15
N GLU A 91 -19.62 10.81 4.18
CA GLU A 91 -20.26 9.77 3.36
C GLU A 91 -19.23 8.94 2.57
N ILE A 92 -18.21 9.62 2.03
CA ILE A 92 -17.13 8.99 1.28
C ILE A 92 -16.31 8.06 2.20
N LYS A 93 -16.07 8.45 3.46
CA LYS A 93 -15.39 7.58 4.45
C LYS A 93 -16.18 6.31 4.73
N VAL A 94 -17.50 6.42 4.85
CA VAL A 94 -18.37 5.27 5.11
C VAL A 94 -18.37 4.32 3.91
N ILE A 95 -18.61 4.84 2.70
CA ILE A 95 -18.64 4.02 1.48
C ILE A 95 -17.26 3.38 1.22
N GLY A 96 -16.18 4.15 1.40
CA GLY A 96 -14.81 3.67 1.22
C GLY A 96 -14.44 2.53 2.18
N SER A 97 -14.81 2.64 3.46
CA SER A 97 -14.53 1.59 4.44
C SER A 97 -15.35 0.31 4.17
N LEU A 98 -16.63 0.46 3.77
CA LEU A 98 -17.47 -0.66 3.38
C LEU A 98 -16.94 -1.39 2.13
N TYR A 99 -16.47 -0.64 1.14
CA TYR A 99 -15.85 -1.20 -0.06
C TYR A 99 -14.58 -2.00 0.26
N LEU A 100 -13.76 -1.51 1.19
CA LEU A 100 -12.54 -2.21 1.61
C LEU A 100 -12.86 -3.54 2.32
N LEU A 101 -13.86 -3.55 3.20
CA LEU A 101 -14.35 -4.78 3.83
C LEU A 101 -14.89 -5.79 2.80
N TYR A 102 -15.62 -5.31 1.79
CA TYR A 102 -16.11 -6.14 0.70
C TYR A 102 -14.96 -6.78 -0.10
N LEU A 103 -13.91 -6.02 -0.41
CA LEU A 103 -12.72 -6.54 -1.10
C LEU A 103 -12.05 -7.67 -0.31
N VAL A 104 -11.85 -7.47 1.00
CA VAL A 104 -11.28 -8.50 1.89
C VAL A 104 -12.15 -9.76 1.87
N TYR A 105 -13.46 -9.61 2.07
CA TYR A 105 -14.39 -10.73 2.05
C TYR A 105 -14.36 -11.49 0.71
N GLN A 106 -14.33 -10.78 -0.40
CA GLN A 106 -14.29 -11.37 -1.72
C GLN A 106 -12.95 -12.06 -2.02
N PHE A 107 -11.83 -11.51 -1.57
CA PHE A 107 -10.50 -12.12 -1.72
C PHE A 107 -10.44 -13.48 -1.00
N PHE A 108 -10.89 -13.55 0.25
CA PHE A 108 -10.95 -14.81 1.00
C PHE A 108 -11.91 -15.83 0.38
N ARG A 109 -13.05 -15.40 -0.16
CA ARG A 109 -14.01 -16.28 -0.84
C ARG A 109 -13.49 -16.81 -2.17
N LYS A 110 -12.94 -15.96 -3.03
CA LYS A 110 -12.41 -16.38 -4.35
C LYS A 110 -11.26 -17.36 -4.21
N THR A 111 -10.38 -17.17 -3.21
CA THR A 111 -9.25 -18.07 -2.96
C THR A 111 -9.69 -19.52 -2.69
N LYS A 112 -10.82 -19.72 -1.99
CA LYS A 112 -11.38 -21.06 -1.77
C LYS A 112 -11.91 -21.70 -3.06
N ILE A 113 -12.62 -20.94 -3.90
CA ILE A 113 -13.25 -21.45 -5.13
C ILE A 113 -12.21 -21.88 -6.17
N VAL A 114 -11.09 -21.15 -6.30
CA VAL A 114 -10.02 -21.49 -7.26
C VAL A 114 -9.35 -22.83 -6.91
N ARG A 115 -9.08 -23.09 -5.62
CA ARG A 115 -8.53 -24.38 -5.18
C ARG A 115 -9.48 -25.54 -5.46
N THR A 116 -10.77 -25.39 -5.16
CA THR A 116 -11.77 -26.44 -5.38
C THR A 116 -11.95 -26.77 -6.86
N LYS A 117 -11.94 -25.77 -7.76
CA LYS A 117 -11.99 -26.02 -9.21
C LYS A 117 -10.74 -26.72 -9.75
N LYS A 118 -9.54 -26.36 -9.25
CA LYS A 118 -8.29 -27.01 -9.69
C LYS A 118 -8.25 -28.49 -9.28
N LEU A 119 -8.64 -28.80 -8.04
CA LEU A 119 -8.75 -30.18 -7.51
C LEU A 119 -9.78 -31.02 -8.28
N ALA A 120 -10.94 -30.43 -8.63
CA ALA A 120 -11.96 -31.12 -9.43
C ALA A 120 -11.51 -31.38 -10.88
N SER A 121 -10.77 -30.45 -11.48
CA SER A 121 -10.22 -30.59 -12.83
C SER A 121 -9.11 -31.64 -12.91
N GLU A 122 -8.23 -31.71 -11.91
CA GLU A 122 -7.14 -32.69 -11.85
C GLU A 122 -7.68 -34.12 -11.63
N LYS A 123 -8.69 -34.28 -10.76
CA LYS A 123 -9.39 -35.56 -10.56
C LYS A 123 -10.10 -36.04 -11.83
N LYS A 124 -10.65 -35.13 -12.64
CA LYS A 124 -11.32 -35.48 -13.90
C LYS A 124 -10.33 -35.95 -14.98
N HIS A 125 -9.11 -35.41 -15.00
CA HIS A 125 -8.07 -35.82 -15.95
C HIS A 125 -7.39 -37.14 -15.53
N GLY A 126 -7.24 -37.40 -14.23
CA GLY A 126 -6.75 -38.68 -13.71
C GLY A 126 -7.72 -39.85 -13.91
N LEU A 127 -9.03 -39.59 -14.01
CA LEU A 127 -10.05 -40.60 -14.31
C LEU A 127 -10.26 -40.86 -15.81
N SER A 128 -9.76 -40.02 -16.71
CA SER A 128 -9.87 -40.25 -18.17
C SER A 128 -8.68 -41.02 -18.76
N LEU A 129 -7.75 -41.46 -17.91
CA LEU A 129 -6.52 -42.18 -18.26
C LEU A 129 -6.55 -43.66 -17.80
N PHE A 130 -7.68 -44.10 -17.24
CA PHE A 130 -8.03 -45.50 -16.92
C PHE A 130 -9.38 -45.82 -17.58
#